data_AF-A0A2B4R0F0-F1
#
_entry.id   AF-A0A2B4R0F0-F1
#
_cell.length_a   1.000
_cell.length_b   1.000
_cell.length_c   1.000
_cell.angle_alpha   90.00
_cell.angle_beta   90.00
_cell.angle_gamma   90.00
#
_symmetry.space_group_name_H-M   'P 1'
#
loop_
_entity.id
_entity.type
_entity.pdbx_description
1 polymer ?
#
loop_
_entity_poly.entity_id
_entity_poly.type
_entity_poly.pdbx_seq_one_letter_code
_entity_poly.pdbx_strand_id
1 'polypeptide(L)'
;VWREFEFALPRELTDEQNLALAQEFAEDYIAKRGIPVVIHAHFDVDRKTRERKPHIHATMSTRTFEEYGLNPIKEVAWNNRNLIQDLRVDLCNLTNFHLKLHGHRARVDHRSYAERGIDLLPQPKLRKGVFEMEKRAGFKHRLDSPEALFYRFKTRIGQDWQDKKIQNLVKVMMRPQTVIETVASAQSTFVWRDIKQEVARYVPDTSMASYLCSKVHDSSALVNVGEHHFFEGTKEAQSVPVFTSRETLEKEADLGLLGKRLAQRQRHEVSQEAFDHHVDQADQDLKEKHKTGLSKDQKAALAHICSAEDLSCW
;
A
#
# COMPACT_ATOMS: atom_id res chain seq x y z
N VAL A 1 -22.06 -18.25 14.64
CA VAL A 1 -21.07 -17.22 15.07
C VAL A 1 -20.06 -17.09 13.96
N TRP A 2 -19.89 -15.88 13.44
CA TRP A 2 -19.00 -15.56 12.32
C TRP A 2 -18.02 -14.48 12.74
N ARG A 3 -17.00 -14.29 11.91
CA ARG A 3 -16.10 -13.13 11.96
C ARG A 3 -16.29 -12.30 10.72
N GLU A 4 -16.07 -11.02 10.86
CA GLU A 4 -16.08 -10.11 9.74
C GLU A 4 -14.74 -9.39 9.72
N PHE A 5 -14.14 -9.33 8.53
CA PHE A 5 -13.10 -8.37 8.25
C PHE A 5 -13.49 -7.54 7.03
N GLU A 6 -13.15 -6.25 7.09
CA GLU A 6 -13.44 -5.25 6.07
C GLU A 6 -12.10 -4.76 5.52
N PHE A 7 -11.98 -4.67 4.20
CA PHE A 7 -10.83 -4.04 3.57
C PHE A 7 -11.24 -3.19 2.36
N ALA A 8 -10.46 -2.14 2.13
CA ALA A 8 -10.64 -1.26 0.99
C ALA A 8 -10.01 -1.87 -0.26
N LEU A 9 -10.61 -1.57 -1.41
CA LEU A 9 -10.10 -1.94 -2.72
C LEU A 9 -9.52 -0.69 -3.43
N PRO A 10 -8.56 -0.85 -4.36
CA PRO A 10 -8.04 0.28 -5.12
C PRO A 10 -9.09 0.92 -6.03
N ARG A 11 -9.07 2.25 -6.13
CA ARG A 11 -10.00 3.02 -6.96
C ARG A 11 -9.55 3.06 -8.42
N GLU A 12 -8.27 2.82 -8.63
CA GLU A 12 -7.60 2.74 -9.91
C GLU A 12 -8.10 1.54 -10.72
N LEU A 13 -8.45 0.44 -10.03
CA LEU A 13 -9.00 -0.77 -10.63
C LEU A 13 -10.50 -0.61 -10.95
N THR A 14 -10.93 -1.27 -12.03
CA THR A 14 -12.35 -1.40 -12.39
C THR A 14 -13.09 -2.27 -11.37
N ASP A 15 -14.42 -2.32 -11.45
CA ASP A 15 -15.22 -3.17 -10.56
C ASP A 15 -14.88 -4.66 -10.78
N GLU A 16 -14.69 -5.08 -12.03
CA GLU A 16 -14.34 -6.45 -12.41
C GLU A 16 -12.94 -6.83 -11.91
N GLN A 17 -11.96 -5.95 -12.09
CA GLN A 17 -10.59 -6.19 -11.62
C GLN A 17 -10.53 -6.28 -10.09
N ASN A 18 -11.29 -5.41 -9.41
CA ASN A 18 -11.41 -5.47 -7.96
C ASN A 18 -12.11 -6.73 -7.46
N LEU A 19 -13.13 -7.21 -8.19
CA LEU A 19 -13.79 -8.47 -7.87
C LEU A 19 -12.82 -9.65 -8.03
N ALA A 20 -12.02 -9.68 -9.10
CA ALA A 20 -10.99 -10.69 -9.31
C ALA A 20 -9.96 -10.70 -8.17
N LEU A 21 -9.42 -9.53 -7.78
CA LEU A 21 -8.53 -9.39 -6.62
C LEU A 21 -9.18 -9.96 -5.35
N ALA A 22 -10.43 -9.60 -5.07
CA ALA A 22 -11.13 -10.02 -3.87
C ALA A 22 -11.41 -11.54 -3.85
N GLN A 23 -11.74 -12.12 -5.01
CA GLN A 23 -11.93 -13.56 -5.18
C GLN A 23 -10.62 -14.32 -4.97
N GLU A 24 -9.54 -13.89 -5.63
CA GLU A 24 -8.22 -14.50 -5.46
C GLU A 24 -7.75 -14.41 -4.00
N PHE A 25 -7.98 -13.27 -3.34
CA PHE A 25 -7.67 -13.14 -1.92
C PHE A 25 -8.45 -14.14 -1.05
N ALA A 26 -9.76 -14.26 -1.29
CA ALA A 26 -10.62 -15.17 -0.55
C ALA A 26 -10.28 -16.64 -0.79
N GLU A 27 -9.95 -17.01 -2.02
CA GLU A 27 -9.60 -18.39 -2.38
C GLU A 27 -8.22 -18.77 -1.84
N ASP A 28 -7.19 -18.01 -2.22
CA ASP A 28 -5.81 -18.40 -1.99
C ASP A 28 -5.36 -18.17 -0.55
N TYR A 29 -5.88 -17.12 0.09
CA TYR A 29 -5.39 -16.72 1.40
C TYR A 29 -6.36 -17.06 2.53
N ILE A 30 -7.62 -17.40 2.23
CA ILE A 30 -8.60 -17.73 3.27
C ILE A 30 -9.12 -19.16 3.11
N ALA A 31 -9.72 -19.49 1.97
CA ALA A 31 -10.34 -20.79 1.76
C ALA A 31 -9.32 -21.94 1.80
N LYS A 32 -8.11 -21.77 1.24
CA LYS A 32 -7.02 -22.76 1.34
C LYS A 32 -6.58 -23.06 2.77
N ARG A 33 -6.87 -22.18 3.74
CA ARG A 33 -6.65 -22.41 5.19
C ARG A 33 -7.80 -23.18 5.85
N GLY A 34 -8.76 -23.68 5.07
CA GLY A 34 -9.95 -24.40 5.53
C GLY A 34 -11.02 -23.50 6.14
N ILE A 35 -10.98 -22.18 5.84
CA ILE A 35 -11.92 -21.20 6.38
C ILE A 35 -13.00 -20.88 5.35
N PRO A 36 -14.27 -21.30 5.57
CA PRO A 36 -15.38 -20.83 4.76
C PRO A 36 -15.53 -19.32 4.86
N VAL A 37 -15.62 -18.66 3.70
CA VAL A 37 -15.75 -17.21 3.61
C VAL A 37 -16.79 -16.84 2.56
N VAL A 38 -17.60 -15.84 2.90
CA VAL A 38 -18.51 -15.16 1.97
C VAL A 38 -18.05 -13.72 1.82
N ILE A 39 -17.79 -13.29 0.60
CA ILE A 39 -17.39 -11.91 0.29
C ILE A 39 -18.57 -11.13 -0.30
N HIS A 40 -18.73 -9.90 0.15
CA HIS A 40 -19.68 -8.93 -0.39
C HIS A 40 -18.93 -7.69 -0.84
N ALA A 41 -19.01 -7.38 -2.15
CA ALA A 41 -18.37 -6.22 -2.74
C ALA A 41 -19.32 -5.02 -2.79
N HIS A 42 -18.83 -3.87 -2.35
CA HIS A 42 -19.53 -2.60 -2.40
C HIS A 42 -18.72 -1.62 -3.24
N PHE A 43 -19.33 -1.10 -4.30
CA PHE A 43 -18.72 -0.13 -5.24
C PHE A 43 -19.37 1.24 -5.10
N ASP A 44 -19.45 1.71 -3.85
CA ASP A 44 -20.13 2.96 -3.53
C ASP A 44 -19.35 4.19 -4.01
N VAL A 45 -20.08 5.29 -4.21
CA VAL A 45 -19.49 6.62 -4.42
C VAL A 45 -19.81 7.48 -3.21
N ASP A 46 -18.78 8.10 -2.65
CA ASP A 46 -18.95 9.02 -1.54
C ASP A 46 -19.78 10.22 -1.96
N ARG A 47 -20.84 10.51 -1.21
CA ARG A 47 -21.77 11.59 -1.58
C ARG A 47 -21.13 12.98 -1.54
N LYS A 48 -20.10 13.20 -0.71
CA LYS A 48 -19.48 14.52 -0.52
C LYS A 48 -18.33 14.75 -1.49
N THR A 49 -17.40 13.81 -1.52
CA THR A 49 -16.16 13.87 -2.32
C THR A 49 -16.40 13.41 -3.76
N ARG A 50 -17.51 12.71 -4.02
CA ARG A 50 -17.82 12.07 -5.32
C ARG A 50 -16.77 11.03 -5.75
N GLU A 51 -15.89 10.64 -4.83
CA GLU A 51 -14.88 9.62 -5.06
C GLU A 51 -15.46 8.22 -4.86
N ARG A 52 -14.99 7.26 -5.66
CA ARG A 52 -15.30 5.84 -5.48
C ARG A 52 -14.76 5.36 -4.12
N LYS A 53 -15.47 4.44 -3.47
CA LYS A 53 -15.07 3.80 -2.21
C LYS A 53 -15.29 2.29 -2.29
N PRO A 54 -14.60 1.61 -3.22
CA PRO A 54 -14.77 0.17 -3.34
C PRO A 54 -14.22 -0.52 -2.09
N HIS A 55 -14.98 -1.43 -1.50
CA HIS A 55 -14.60 -2.18 -0.32
C HIS A 55 -15.31 -3.53 -0.25
N ILE A 56 -14.73 -4.46 0.50
CA ILE A 56 -15.25 -5.81 0.71
C ILE A 56 -15.60 -6.00 2.18
N HIS A 57 -16.76 -6.59 2.40
CA HIS A 57 -17.12 -7.23 3.66
C HIS A 57 -16.95 -8.75 3.51
N ALA A 58 -16.03 -9.33 4.25
CA ALA A 58 -15.76 -10.76 4.20
C ALA A 58 -16.19 -11.42 5.52
N THR A 59 -17.22 -12.25 5.43
CA THR A 59 -17.80 -12.99 6.54
C THR A 59 -17.21 -14.40 6.58
N MET A 60 -16.45 -14.69 7.62
CA MET A 60 -15.76 -15.95 7.83
C MET A 60 -16.48 -16.82 8.86
N SER A 61 -16.53 -18.12 8.62
CA SER A 61 -16.91 -19.09 9.64
C SER A 61 -15.88 -19.12 10.79
N THR A 62 -16.34 -19.48 11.98
CA THR A 62 -15.46 -19.80 13.13
C THR A 62 -15.17 -21.30 13.26
N ARG A 63 -15.57 -22.07 12.24
CA ARG A 63 -15.56 -23.53 12.18
C ARG A 63 -14.99 -23.95 10.83
N THR A 64 -14.14 -24.97 10.84
CA THR A 64 -13.66 -25.63 9.62
C THR A 64 -14.81 -26.27 8.87
N PHE A 65 -14.68 -26.36 7.55
CA PHE A 65 -15.58 -27.12 6.70
C PHE A 65 -14.92 -28.44 6.34
N GLU A 66 -15.60 -29.52 6.69
CA GLU A 66 -15.18 -30.91 6.52
C GLU A 66 -16.17 -31.61 5.58
N GLU A 67 -15.90 -32.88 5.24
CA GLU A 67 -16.70 -33.67 4.30
C GLU A 67 -18.21 -33.63 4.57
N TYR A 68 -18.60 -33.68 5.84
CA TYR A 68 -20.00 -33.72 6.28
C TYR A 68 -20.54 -32.37 6.78
N GLY A 69 -19.82 -31.27 6.54
CA GLY A 69 -20.24 -29.91 6.87
C GLY A 69 -19.33 -29.19 7.87
N LEU A 70 -19.89 -28.23 8.60
CA LEU A 70 -19.11 -27.42 9.56
C LEU A 70 -18.80 -28.20 10.84
N ASN A 71 -17.54 -28.16 11.26
CA ASN A 71 -17.10 -28.83 12.49
C ASN A 71 -17.85 -28.27 13.73
N PRO A 72 -18.39 -29.12 14.63
CA PRO A 72 -19.12 -28.71 15.83
C PRO A 72 -18.25 -28.01 16.88
N ILE A 73 -16.93 -28.05 16.74
CA ILE A 73 -15.92 -27.32 17.53
C ILE A 73 -15.42 -26.11 16.73
N LYS A 74 -15.12 -25.02 17.43
CA LYS A 74 -14.57 -23.80 16.80
C LYS A 74 -13.06 -23.95 16.61
N GLU A 75 -12.54 -23.46 15.50
CA GLU A 75 -11.10 -23.39 15.28
C GLU A 75 -10.54 -22.15 16.02
N VAL A 76 -9.78 -22.40 17.08
CA VAL A 76 -9.23 -21.36 17.96
C VAL A 76 -7.91 -20.81 17.41
N ALA A 77 -7.18 -21.59 16.61
CA ALA A 77 -5.92 -21.16 16.01
C ALA A 77 -6.10 -19.90 15.13
N TRP A 78 -7.27 -19.73 14.53
CA TRP A 78 -7.62 -18.54 13.75
C TRP A 78 -7.79 -17.26 14.58
N ASN A 79 -7.66 -17.34 15.91
CA ASN A 79 -7.69 -16.19 16.83
C ASN A 79 -6.30 -15.60 17.05
N ASN A 80 -5.27 -16.28 16.55
CA ASN A 80 -3.90 -15.82 16.69
C ASN A 80 -3.71 -14.48 15.95
N ARG A 81 -3.03 -13.53 16.60
CA ARG A 81 -2.68 -12.23 16.01
C ARG A 81 -1.78 -12.38 14.78
N ASN A 82 -0.99 -13.45 14.71
CA ASN A 82 -0.12 -13.67 13.56
C ASN A 82 -0.94 -13.88 12.28
N LEU A 83 -2.06 -14.60 12.35
CA LEU A 83 -2.91 -14.81 11.17
C LEU A 83 -3.38 -13.50 10.53
N ILE A 84 -3.82 -12.52 11.34
CA ILE A 84 -4.26 -11.23 10.78
C ILE A 84 -3.09 -10.38 10.28
N GLN A 85 -1.89 -10.56 10.83
CA GLN A 85 -0.68 -9.90 10.32
C GLN A 85 -0.29 -10.50 8.95
N ASP A 86 -0.24 -11.83 8.85
CA ASP A 86 0.07 -12.54 7.61
C ASP A 86 -0.95 -12.17 6.51
N LEU A 87 -2.25 -12.21 6.82
CA LEU A 87 -3.30 -11.83 5.88
C LEU A 87 -3.19 -10.37 5.40
N ARG A 88 -2.66 -9.45 6.23
CA ARG A 88 -2.42 -8.06 5.81
C ARG A 88 -1.24 -7.94 4.85
N VAL A 89 -0.18 -8.71 5.08
CA VAL A 89 0.98 -8.78 4.17
C VAL A 89 0.53 -9.37 2.85
N ASP A 90 -0.17 -10.51 2.90
CA ASP A 90 -0.72 -11.21 1.75
C ASP A 90 -1.64 -10.31 0.91
N LEU A 91 -2.61 -9.63 1.56
CA LEU A 91 -3.51 -8.70 0.89
C LEU A 91 -2.75 -7.55 0.23
N CYS A 92 -1.74 -6.99 0.92
CA CYS A 92 -0.92 -5.91 0.39
C CYS A 92 -0.13 -6.36 -0.86
N ASN A 93 0.48 -7.54 -0.81
CA ASN A 93 1.25 -8.09 -1.92
C ASN A 93 0.35 -8.37 -3.13
N LEU A 94 -0.79 -9.01 -2.90
CA LEU A 94 -1.76 -9.31 -3.95
C LEU A 94 -2.34 -8.03 -4.56
N THR A 95 -2.69 -7.04 -3.74
CA THR A 95 -3.18 -5.74 -4.22
C THR A 95 -2.15 -5.04 -5.10
N ASN A 96 -0.87 -5.04 -4.69
CA ASN A 96 0.22 -4.47 -5.47
C ASN A 96 0.48 -5.23 -6.78
N PHE A 97 0.32 -6.55 -6.77
CA PHE A 97 0.40 -7.37 -7.97
C PHE A 97 -0.70 -6.99 -8.97
N HIS A 98 -1.96 -6.92 -8.54
CA HIS A 98 -3.10 -6.53 -9.39
C HIS A 98 -2.96 -5.09 -9.92
N LEU A 99 -2.53 -4.15 -9.07
CA LEU A 99 -2.25 -2.78 -9.52
C LEU A 99 -1.17 -2.76 -10.61
N LYS A 100 -0.10 -3.53 -10.45
CA LYS A 100 0.97 -3.63 -11.46
C LYS A 100 0.48 -4.32 -12.74
N LEU A 101 -0.27 -5.42 -12.61
CA LEU A 101 -0.81 -6.21 -13.72
C LEU A 101 -1.68 -5.34 -14.64
N HIS A 102 -2.44 -4.41 -14.06
CA HIS A 102 -3.30 -3.49 -14.81
C HIS A 102 -2.64 -2.14 -15.14
N GLY A 103 -1.32 -2.03 -15.00
CA GLY A 103 -0.55 -0.87 -15.46
C GLY A 103 -0.59 0.34 -14.53
N HIS A 104 -1.03 0.19 -13.29
CA HIS A 104 -1.05 1.27 -12.31
C HIS A 104 0.29 1.39 -11.58
N ARG A 105 0.74 2.64 -11.40
CA ARG A 105 1.92 2.97 -10.60
C ARG A 105 1.63 3.01 -9.09
N ALA A 106 0.37 3.16 -8.70
CA ALA A 106 -0.08 3.19 -7.32
C ALA A 106 0.30 1.91 -6.56
N ARG A 107 0.60 2.04 -5.27
CA ARG A 107 0.97 0.93 -4.38
C ARG A 107 0.36 1.12 -3.01
N VAL A 108 0.17 0.00 -2.31
CA VAL A 108 -0.26 -0.09 -0.92
C VAL A 108 0.90 -0.61 -0.09
N ASP A 109 0.99 -0.16 1.17
CA ASP A 109 1.97 -0.63 2.13
C ASP A 109 1.24 -1.01 3.43
N HIS A 110 1.46 -2.24 3.92
CA HIS A 110 0.85 -2.74 5.15
C HIS A 110 1.56 -2.24 6.41
N ARG A 111 2.80 -1.75 6.27
CA ARG A 111 3.62 -1.29 7.39
C ARG A 111 3.04 -0.02 7.99
N SER A 112 3.23 0.13 9.30
CA SER A 112 2.87 1.34 10.03
C SER A 112 3.69 2.55 9.55
N TYR A 113 3.22 3.75 9.87
CA TYR A 113 4.00 4.97 9.63
C TYR A 113 5.39 4.91 10.28
N ALA A 114 5.49 4.39 11.50
CA ALA A 114 6.77 4.23 12.20
C ALA A 114 7.76 3.30 11.46
N GLU A 115 7.29 2.14 10.99
CA GLU A 115 8.12 1.19 10.21
C GLU A 115 8.54 1.74 8.84
N ARG A 116 7.77 2.71 8.31
CA ARG A 116 8.06 3.42 7.06
C ARG A 116 8.92 4.67 7.28
N GLY A 117 9.27 5.00 8.53
CA GLY A 117 10.04 6.20 8.87
C GLY A 117 9.23 7.51 8.78
N ILE A 118 7.90 7.44 8.71
CA ILE A 118 7.02 8.61 8.64
C ILE A 118 6.68 9.04 10.07
N ASP A 119 7.07 10.25 10.44
CA ASP A 119 6.81 10.79 11.79
C ASP A 119 5.37 11.30 11.93
N LEU A 120 4.40 10.41 11.73
CA LEU A 120 2.97 10.64 11.94
C LEU A 120 2.37 9.45 12.67
N LEU A 121 1.29 9.70 13.40
CA LEU A 121 0.56 8.67 14.14
C LEU A 121 -0.64 8.19 13.32
N PRO A 122 -0.90 6.87 13.29
CA PRO A 122 -2.09 6.35 12.65
C PRO A 122 -3.34 6.83 13.40
N GLN A 123 -4.25 7.50 12.68
CA GLN A 123 -5.48 8.00 13.25
C GLN A 123 -6.57 6.90 13.23
N PRO A 124 -7.24 6.61 14.36
CA PRO A 124 -8.31 5.61 14.38
C PRO A 124 -9.52 6.06 13.55
N LYS A 125 -10.19 5.16 12.84
CA LYS A 125 -11.45 5.47 12.14
C LYS A 125 -12.56 5.72 13.17
N LEU A 126 -13.16 6.92 13.15
CA LEU A 126 -14.41 7.20 13.85
C LEU A 126 -15.56 6.45 13.16
N ARG A 127 -15.83 5.23 13.62
CA ARG A 127 -16.91 4.39 13.10
C ARG A 127 -18.27 5.09 13.28
N LYS A 128 -19.23 4.77 12.39
CA LYS A 128 -20.59 5.33 12.43
C LYS A 128 -21.22 5.25 13.82
N GLY A 129 -21.13 4.11 14.50
CA GLY A 129 -21.66 3.94 15.85
C GLY A 129 -21.03 4.89 16.88
N VAL A 130 -19.70 5.05 16.85
CA VAL A 130 -18.98 5.98 17.73
C VAL A 130 -19.41 7.42 17.45
N PHE A 131 -19.48 7.79 16.17
CA PHE A 131 -19.90 9.13 15.76
C PHE A 131 -21.33 9.47 16.21
N GLU A 132 -22.27 8.52 16.10
CA GLU A 132 -23.65 8.70 16.58
C GLU A 132 -23.74 8.78 18.12
N MET A 133 -22.86 8.09 18.86
CA MET A 133 -22.75 8.26 20.31
C MET A 133 -22.28 9.67 20.67
N GLU A 134 -21.27 10.20 19.99
CA GLU A 134 -20.77 11.56 20.22
C GLU A 134 -21.81 12.62 19.89
N LYS A 135 -22.59 12.43 18.81
CA LYS A 135 -23.73 13.30 18.48
C LYS A 135 -24.76 13.34 19.60
N ARG A 136 -25.14 12.17 20.14
CA ARG A 136 -26.06 12.09 21.29
C ARG A 136 -25.46 12.76 22.53
N ALA A 137 -24.14 12.74 22.67
CA ALA A 137 -23.40 13.44 23.72
C ALA A 137 -23.17 14.94 23.44
N GLY A 138 -23.73 15.49 22.35
CA GLY A 138 -23.72 16.92 22.07
C GLY A 138 -22.73 17.36 20.99
N PHE A 139 -22.04 16.46 20.29
CA PHE A 139 -21.23 16.82 19.13
C PHE A 139 -22.11 17.26 17.96
N LYS A 140 -21.99 18.54 17.54
CA LYS A 140 -22.82 19.13 16.47
C LYS A 140 -22.01 19.63 15.26
N HIS A 141 -20.69 19.50 15.31
CA HIS A 141 -19.79 20.04 14.29
C HIS A 141 -19.46 19.01 13.21
N ARG A 142 -18.80 19.44 12.14
CA ARG A 142 -18.23 18.50 11.16
C ARG A 142 -16.84 18.07 11.65
N LEU A 143 -16.41 16.85 11.35
CA LEU A 143 -15.11 16.32 11.81
C LEU A 143 -13.90 17.07 11.21
N ASP A 144 -14.10 17.70 10.06
CA ASP A 144 -13.13 18.53 9.33
C ASP A 144 -13.19 20.00 9.74
N SER A 145 -14.05 20.39 10.70
CA SER A 145 -14.14 21.78 11.14
C SER A 145 -13.17 22.08 12.30
N PRO A 146 -12.73 23.34 12.45
CA PRO A 146 -11.87 23.74 13.56
C PRO A 146 -12.47 23.42 14.94
N GLU A 147 -13.78 23.55 15.10
CA GLU A 147 -14.49 23.28 16.36
C GLU A 147 -14.37 21.82 16.80
N ALA A 148 -14.19 20.88 15.87
CA ALA A 148 -13.99 19.48 16.22
C ALA A 148 -12.68 19.24 16.97
N LEU A 149 -11.66 20.09 16.80
CA LEU A 149 -10.41 20.00 17.58
C LEU A 149 -10.60 20.44 19.04
N PHE A 150 -11.58 21.30 19.31
CA PHE A 150 -11.85 21.85 20.64
C PHE A 150 -13.00 21.12 21.37
N TYR A 151 -13.76 20.29 20.66
CA TYR A 151 -14.81 19.48 21.27
C TYR A 151 -14.22 18.37 22.14
N ARG A 152 -14.75 18.18 23.36
CA ARG A 152 -14.33 17.08 24.25
C ARG A 152 -15.11 15.81 23.95
N PHE A 153 -14.53 14.92 23.16
CA PHE A 153 -15.09 13.60 22.86
C PHE A 153 -15.29 12.76 24.14
N LYS A 154 -16.42 12.04 24.21
CA LYS A 154 -16.80 11.25 25.39
C LYS A 154 -16.38 9.78 25.28
N THR A 155 -16.39 9.23 24.08
CA THR A 155 -15.98 7.86 23.83
C THR A 155 -14.46 7.77 23.82
N ARG A 156 -13.92 6.63 24.28
CA ARG A 156 -12.48 6.35 24.24
C ARG A 156 -11.91 6.46 22.81
N ILE A 157 -12.66 5.99 21.82
CA ILE A 157 -12.23 6.04 20.41
C ILE A 157 -12.25 7.49 19.89
N GLY A 158 -13.22 8.30 20.29
CA GLY A 158 -13.25 9.73 19.94
C GLY A 158 -12.11 10.53 20.56
N GLN A 159 -11.77 10.24 21.81
CA GLN A 159 -10.62 10.85 22.49
C GLN A 159 -9.31 10.49 21.78
N ASP A 160 -9.07 9.20 21.51
CA ASP A 160 -7.87 8.76 20.77
C ASP A 160 -7.83 9.37 19.36
N TRP A 161 -8.96 9.45 18.64
CA TRP A 161 -9.03 10.14 17.35
C TRP A 161 -8.59 11.60 17.42
N GLN A 162 -9.09 12.33 18.42
CA GLN A 162 -8.78 13.74 18.65
C GLN A 162 -7.30 13.91 19.03
N ASP A 163 -6.81 13.12 19.98
CA ASP A 163 -5.43 13.17 20.46
C ASP A 163 -4.44 12.93 19.30
N LYS A 164 -4.68 11.91 18.47
CA LYS A 164 -3.85 11.65 17.29
C LYS A 164 -3.96 12.76 16.25
N LYS A 165 -5.15 13.35 16.06
CA LYS A 165 -5.32 14.48 15.13
C LYS A 165 -4.48 15.68 15.56
N ILE A 166 -4.53 16.05 16.85
CA ILE A 166 -3.79 17.18 17.41
C ILE A 166 -2.28 16.91 17.36
N GLN A 167 -1.83 15.71 17.72
CA GLN A 167 -0.41 15.35 17.67
C GLN A 167 0.14 15.42 16.25
N ASN A 168 -0.60 14.90 15.26
CA ASN A 168 -0.21 15.00 13.86
C ASN A 168 -0.21 16.44 13.36
N LEU A 169 -1.20 17.25 13.76
CA LEU A 169 -1.24 18.68 13.45
C LEU A 169 0.03 19.38 13.96
N VAL A 170 0.41 19.16 15.22
CA VAL A 170 1.65 19.73 15.78
C VAL A 170 2.87 19.26 15.00
N LYS A 171 2.96 17.97 14.67
CA LYS A 171 4.07 17.39 13.89
C LYS A 171 4.23 18.06 12.53
N VAL A 172 3.15 18.17 11.75
CA VAL A 172 3.22 18.79 10.41
C VAL A 172 3.47 20.30 10.47
N MET A 173 3.01 20.98 11.52
CA MET A 173 3.28 22.41 11.70
C MET A 173 4.74 22.67 12.10
N MET A 174 5.32 21.80 12.93
CA MET A 174 6.73 21.89 13.35
C MET A 174 7.69 21.44 12.24
N ARG A 175 7.31 20.44 11.45
CA ARG A 175 8.09 19.91 10.32
C ARG A 175 7.22 19.79 9.07
N PRO A 176 7.04 20.88 8.31
CA PRO A 176 6.27 20.88 7.06
C PRO A 176 6.74 19.84 6.03
N GLN A 177 8.02 19.48 6.05
CA GLN A 177 8.60 18.42 5.22
C GLN A 177 7.86 17.08 5.35
N THR A 178 7.30 16.75 6.51
CA THR A 178 6.59 15.48 6.73
C THR A 178 5.39 15.30 5.79
N VAL A 179 4.79 16.40 5.32
CA VAL A 179 3.76 16.35 4.28
C VAL A 179 4.34 15.82 2.97
N ILE A 180 5.52 16.29 2.57
CA ILE A 180 6.23 15.86 1.35
C ILE A 180 6.61 14.38 1.47
N GLU A 181 7.20 13.98 2.60
CA GLU A 181 7.56 12.59 2.89
C GLU A 181 6.35 11.66 2.79
N THR A 182 5.21 12.09 3.33
CA THR A 182 3.98 11.29 3.30
C THR A 182 3.45 11.11 1.88
N VAL A 183 3.40 12.18 1.07
CA VAL A 183 2.96 12.09 -0.33
C VAL A 183 3.94 11.27 -1.17
N ALA A 184 5.24 11.51 -1.02
CA ALA A 184 6.31 10.80 -1.73
C ALA A 184 6.38 9.31 -1.37
N SER A 185 5.92 8.95 -0.17
CA SER A 185 5.83 7.55 0.26
C SER A 185 4.75 6.73 -0.50
N ALA A 186 3.80 7.40 -1.15
CA ALA A 186 2.72 6.78 -1.91
C ALA A 186 2.97 6.79 -3.43
N GLN A 187 3.65 7.83 -3.93
CA GLN A 187 3.95 8.01 -5.35
C GLN A 187 5.29 8.73 -5.56
N SER A 188 6.06 8.33 -6.58
CA SER A 188 7.37 8.90 -6.87
C SER A 188 7.30 10.36 -7.36
N THR A 189 6.22 10.70 -8.06
CA THR A 189 5.93 12.05 -8.57
C THR A 189 4.50 12.41 -8.22
N PHE A 190 4.24 13.68 -7.93
CA PHE A 190 2.93 14.17 -7.48
C PHE A 190 2.70 15.62 -7.90
N VAL A 191 1.44 16.07 -7.86
CA VAL A 191 1.06 17.45 -8.18
C VAL A 191 0.73 18.24 -6.91
N TRP A 192 0.66 19.57 -7.02
CA TRP A 192 0.34 20.44 -5.88
C TRP A 192 -1.01 20.12 -5.21
N ARG A 193 -1.96 19.56 -5.98
CA ARG A 193 -3.24 19.08 -5.45
C ARG A 193 -3.06 18.00 -4.39
N ASP A 194 -2.12 17.09 -4.56
CA ASP A 194 -1.87 15.98 -3.64
C ASP A 194 -1.34 16.51 -2.30
N ILE A 195 -0.45 17.49 -2.34
CA ILE A 195 0.04 18.21 -1.15
C ILE A 195 -1.12 18.90 -0.42
N LYS A 196 -1.98 19.63 -1.13
CA LYS A 196 -3.15 20.29 -0.53
C LYS A 196 -4.10 19.29 0.12
N GLN A 197 -4.35 18.15 -0.53
CA GLN A 197 -5.19 17.10 0.03
C GLN A 197 -4.56 16.52 1.31
N GLU A 198 -3.25 16.24 1.32
CA GLU A 198 -2.56 15.73 2.51
C GLU A 198 -2.57 16.75 3.66
N VAL A 199 -2.35 18.03 3.38
CA VAL A 199 -2.48 19.12 4.39
C VAL A 199 -3.88 19.17 4.99
N ALA A 200 -4.92 19.09 4.15
CA ALA A 200 -6.32 19.15 4.58
C ALA A 200 -6.74 18.00 5.51
N ARG A 201 -5.98 16.89 5.54
CA ARG A 201 -6.24 15.78 6.49
C ARG A 201 -5.95 16.17 7.94
N TYR A 202 -4.97 17.05 8.15
CA TYR A 202 -4.50 17.45 9.48
C TYR A 202 -4.99 18.82 9.88
N VAL A 203 -5.07 19.76 8.93
CA VAL A 203 -5.35 21.17 9.20
C VAL A 203 -6.80 21.50 8.80
N PRO A 204 -7.71 21.69 9.77
CA PRO A 204 -9.11 22.03 9.48
C PRO A 204 -9.33 23.51 9.15
N ASP A 205 -8.36 24.38 9.45
CA ASP A 205 -8.46 25.83 9.27
C ASP A 205 -7.82 26.29 7.95
N THR A 206 -8.52 27.09 7.16
CA THR A 206 -8.06 27.55 5.84
C THR A 206 -6.83 28.46 5.91
N SER A 207 -6.71 29.30 6.93
CA SER A 207 -5.58 30.22 7.08
C SER A 207 -4.31 29.47 7.46
N MET A 208 -4.43 28.52 8.40
CA MET A 208 -3.35 27.63 8.81
C MET A 208 -2.95 26.69 7.68
N ALA A 209 -3.91 26.18 6.90
CA ALA A 209 -3.63 25.34 5.74
C ALA A 209 -2.85 26.13 4.67
N SER A 210 -3.23 27.38 4.41
CA SER A 210 -2.50 28.27 3.49
C SER A 210 -1.08 28.54 3.97
N TYR A 211 -0.90 28.81 5.27
CA TYR A 211 0.42 28.99 5.87
C TYR A 211 1.30 27.74 5.72
N LEU A 212 0.77 26.56 6.08
CA LEU A 212 1.51 25.31 5.95
C LEU A 212 1.85 25.01 4.49
N CYS A 213 0.93 25.24 3.56
CA CYS A 213 1.18 25.10 2.13
C CYS A 213 2.35 25.99 1.66
N SER A 214 2.41 27.25 2.10
CA SER A 214 3.55 28.13 1.79
C SER A 214 4.86 27.56 2.34
N LYS A 215 4.88 27.06 3.58
CA LYS A 215 6.08 26.43 4.15
C LYS A 215 6.51 25.15 3.44
N VAL A 216 5.56 24.35 2.96
CA VAL A 216 5.83 23.16 2.15
C VAL A 216 6.40 23.56 0.79
N HIS A 217 5.85 24.59 0.17
CA HIS A 217 6.31 25.11 -1.12
C HIS A 217 7.77 25.61 -1.04
N ASP A 218 8.12 26.31 0.03
CA ASP A 218 9.46 26.87 0.25
C ASP A 218 10.48 25.84 0.79
N SER A 219 10.05 24.60 1.01
CA SER A 219 10.91 23.54 1.55
C SER A 219 11.90 23.05 0.50
N SER A 220 13.19 22.98 0.86
CA SER A 220 14.23 22.41 0.00
C SER A 220 14.05 20.92 -0.30
N ALA A 221 13.19 20.23 0.47
CA ALA A 221 12.82 18.84 0.25
C ALA A 221 11.83 18.66 -0.91
N LEU A 222 11.14 19.71 -1.35
CA LEU A 222 10.26 19.69 -2.51
C LEU A 222 11.07 20.05 -3.76
N VAL A 223 11.02 19.20 -4.79
CA VAL A 223 11.73 19.44 -6.05
C VAL A 223 10.74 19.44 -7.19
N ASN A 224 10.71 20.52 -7.98
CA ASN A 224 9.98 20.57 -9.25
C ASN A 224 10.81 19.84 -10.32
N VAL A 225 10.25 18.79 -10.92
CA VAL A 225 10.90 17.95 -11.94
C VAL A 225 10.43 18.26 -13.35
N GLY A 226 9.47 19.18 -13.51
CA GLY A 226 8.96 19.62 -14.79
C GLY A 226 7.45 19.86 -14.77
N GLU A 227 6.86 19.73 -15.94
CA GLU A 227 5.44 20.02 -16.18
C GLU A 227 4.75 18.80 -16.80
N HIS A 228 3.55 18.49 -16.32
CA HIS A 228 2.67 17.52 -16.95
C HIS A 228 1.63 18.25 -17.77
N HIS A 229 1.59 17.94 -19.06
CA HIS A 229 0.60 18.47 -19.98
C HIS A 229 -0.55 17.48 -20.12
N PHE A 230 -1.76 17.90 -19.80
CA PHE A 230 -2.97 17.12 -20.04
C PHE A 230 -4.02 17.92 -20.78
N PHE A 231 -4.86 17.21 -21.52
CA PHE A 231 -5.95 17.77 -22.31
C PHE A 231 -7.27 17.44 -21.61
N GLU A 232 -7.85 18.41 -20.91
CA GLU A 232 -9.13 18.23 -20.22
C GLU A 232 -10.27 18.74 -21.11
N GLY A 233 -10.51 18.06 -22.23
CA GLY A 233 -11.61 18.37 -23.16
C GLY A 233 -11.51 19.70 -23.91
N THR A 234 -10.46 20.50 -23.68
CA THR A 234 -10.13 21.74 -24.39
C THR A 234 -9.02 21.51 -25.41
N LYS A 235 -8.96 22.34 -26.46
CA LYS A 235 -7.87 22.30 -27.46
C LYS A 235 -6.51 22.77 -26.92
N GLU A 236 -6.47 23.34 -25.72
CA GLU A 236 -5.25 23.81 -25.08
C GLU A 236 -4.81 22.84 -23.98
N ALA A 237 -3.54 22.44 -24.04
CA ALA A 237 -2.90 21.64 -23.00
C ALA A 237 -2.77 22.48 -21.73
N GLN A 238 -3.38 22.01 -20.63
CA GLN A 238 -3.11 22.58 -19.32
C GLN A 238 -1.78 22.01 -18.82
N SER A 239 -0.90 22.90 -18.39
CA SER A 239 0.36 22.53 -17.75
C SER A 239 0.22 22.60 -16.24
N VAL A 240 0.57 21.51 -15.54
CA VAL A 240 0.70 21.51 -14.08
C VAL A 240 2.11 21.13 -13.68
N PRO A 241 2.72 21.84 -12.70
CA PRO A 241 4.02 21.48 -12.20
C PRO A 241 3.95 20.10 -11.52
N VAL A 242 4.94 19.27 -11.83
CA VAL A 242 5.14 17.95 -11.24
C VAL A 242 6.28 18.06 -10.24
N PHE A 243 6.03 17.54 -9.06
CA PHE A 243 6.97 17.55 -7.96
C PHE A 243 7.41 16.13 -7.60
N THR A 244 8.56 16.04 -6.95
CA THR A 244 9.02 14.86 -6.23
C THR A 244 9.67 15.31 -4.91
N SER A 245 9.99 14.36 -4.05
CA SER A 245 10.83 14.64 -2.89
C SER A 245 12.30 14.57 -3.27
N ARG A 246 13.14 15.40 -2.63
CA ARG A 246 14.60 15.34 -2.80
C ARG A 246 15.16 13.94 -2.55
N GLU A 247 14.66 13.27 -1.52
CA GLU A 247 15.06 11.89 -1.19
C GLU A 247 14.72 10.90 -2.30
N THR A 248 13.52 11.00 -2.89
CA THR A 248 13.10 10.18 -4.03
C THR A 248 14.00 10.43 -5.24
N LEU A 249 14.27 11.70 -5.54
CA LEU A 249 15.13 12.08 -6.67
C LEU A 249 16.56 11.54 -6.50
N GLU A 250 17.13 11.65 -5.29
CA GLU A 250 18.46 11.12 -4.97
C GLU A 250 18.51 9.60 -5.15
N LYS A 251 17.50 8.88 -4.64
CA LYS A 251 17.38 7.42 -4.82
C LYS A 251 17.26 7.03 -6.29
N GLU A 252 16.48 7.77 -7.09
CA GLU A 252 16.34 7.51 -8.52
C GLU A 252 17.63 7.81 -9.29
N ALA A 253 18.34 8.90 -8.93
CA ALA A 253 19.64 9.22 -9.51
C ALA A 253 20.69 8.15 -9.20
N ASP A 254 20.74 7.68 -7.96
CA ASP A 254 21.62 6.59 -7.51
C ASP A 254 21.31 5.29 -8.25
N LEU A 255 20.02 4.97 -8.44
CA LEU A 255 19.60 3.81 -9.22
C LEU A 255 20.02 3.93 -10.69
N GLY A 256 19.87 5.11 -11.29
CA GLY A 256 20.32 5.38 -12.65
C GLY A 256 21.84 5.25 -12.80
N LEU A 257 22.61 5.75 -11.83
CA LEU A 257 24.06 5.59 -11.79
C LEU A 257 24.47 4.13 -11.59
N LEU A 258 23.74 3.39 -10.75
CA LEU A 258 23.94 1.95 -10.58
C LEU A 258 23.68 1.20 -11.90
N GLY A 259 22.58 1.51 -12.59
CA GLY A 259 22.27 0.92 -13.90
C GLY A 259 23.36 1.20 -14.94
N LYS A 260 23.89 2.43 -15.01
CA LYS A 260 25.04 2.76 -15.87
C LYS A 260 26.29 1.99 -15.51
N ARG A 261 26.60 1.86 -14.21
CA ARG A 261 27.76 1.07 -13.74
C ARG A 261 27.61 -0.41 -14.10
N LEU A 262 26.41 -0.98 -13.92
CA LEU A 262 26.12 -2.37 -14.30
C LEU A 262 26.25 -2.57 -15.82
N ALA A 263 25.73 -1.65 -16.63
CA ALA A 263 25.83 -1.72 -18.09
C ALA A 263 27.27 -1.57 -18.63
N GLN A 264 28.13 -0.82 -17.93
CA GLN A 264 29.54 -0.65 -18.29
C GLN A 264 30.44 -1.81 -17.84
N ARG A 265 30.00 -2.60 -16.85
CA ARG A 265 30.73 -3.80 -16.44
C ARG A 265 30.55 -4.89 -17.48
N GLN A 266 31.60 -5.14 -18.25
CA GLN A 266 31.69 -6.37 -19.03
C GLN A 266 32.06 -7.55 -18.13
N ARG A 267 31.26 -8.61 -18.22
CA ARG A 267 31.56 -10.03 -17.88
C ARG A 267 31.34 -10.48 -16.43
N HIS A 268 30.36 -11.38 -16.33
CA HIS A 268 30.18 -12.44 -15.32
C HIS A 268 30.01 -13.78 -16.05
N GLU A 269 30.39 -13.83 -17.34
CA GLU A 269 30.38 -15.05 -18.14
C GLU A 269 31.25 -16.09 -17.44
N VAL A 270 30.60 -17.15 -16.98
CA VAL A 270 31.28 -18.34 -16.47
C VAL A 270 31.68 -19.16 -17.68
N SER A 271 32.87 -19.77 -17.68
CA SER A 271 33.24 -20.65 -18.78
C SER A 271 32.20 -21.76 -18.92
N GLN A 272 31.81 -22.08 -20.17
CA GLN A 272 30.83 -23.13 -20.44
C GLN A 272 31.23 -24.46 -19.79
N GLU A 273 32.54 -24.76 -19.79
CA GLU A 273 33.11 -25.95 -19.15
C GLU A 273 32.87 -26.00 -17.63
N ALA A 274 33.06 -24.88 -16.93
CA ALA A 274 32.80 -24.82 -15.49
C ALA A 274 31.30 -24.84 -15.17
N PHE A 275 30.49 -24.21 -16.02
CA PHE A 275 29.03 -24.24 -15.91
C PHE A 275 28.50 -25.67 -16.05
N ASP A 276 28.85 -26.36 -17.15
CA ASP A 276 28.41 -27.72 -17.42
C ASP A 276 28.85 -28.67 -16.30
N HIS A 277 30.12 -28.56 -15.86
CA HIS A 277 30.66 -29.36 -14.76
C HIS A 277 29.85 -29.21 -13.47
N HIS A 278 29.59 -27.97 -13.04
CA HIS A 278 28.89 -27.74 -11.77
C HIS A 278 27.38 -28.00 -11.84
N VAL A 279 26.74 -27.76 -12.99
CA VAL A 279 25.32 -28.11 -13.21
C VAL A 279 25.13 -29.62 -13.21
N ASP A 280 26.02 -30.36 -13.88
CA ASP A 280 25.98 -31.83 -13.88
C ASP A 280 26.25 -32.41 -12.50
N GLN A 281 27.21 -31.84 -11.76
CA GLN A 281 27.48 -32.22 -10.38
C GLN A 281 26.25 -32.00 -9.49
N ALA A 282 25.61 -30.83 -9.56
CA ALA A 282 24.41 -30.52 -8.79
C ALA A 282 23.21 -31.41 -9.17
N ASP A 283 23.04 -31.72 -10.46
CA ASP A 283 22.00 -32.61 -10.96
C ASP A 283 22.20 -34.06 -10.48
N GLN A 284 23.45 -34.54 -10.43
CA GLN A 284 23.80 -35.84 -9.86
C GLN A 284 23.54 -35.89 -8.35
N ASP A 285 24.00 -34.89 -7.59
CA ASP A 285 23.79 -34.79 -6.14
C ASP A 285 22.30 -34.85 -5.76
N LEU A 286 21.44 -34.14 -6.52
CA LEU A 286 20.00 -34.15 -6.31
C LEU A 286 19.36 -35.49 -6.67
N LYS A 287 19.82 -36.13 -7.76
CA LYS A 287 19.39 -37.48 -8.13
C LYS A 287 19.74 -38.50 -7.04
N GLU A 288 20.91 -38.40 -6.43
CA GLU A 288 21.33 -39.29 -5.36
C GLU A 288 20.56 -39.06 -4.05
N LYS A 289 20.39 -37.81 -3.63
CA LYS A 289 19.74 -37.47 -2.34
C LYS A 289 18.22 -37.54 -2.39
N HIS A 290 17.62 -37.16 -3.51
CA HIS A 290 16.17 -36.92 -3.61
C HIS A 290 15.48 -37.72 -4.73
N LYS A 291 16.22 -38.52 -5.51
CA LYS A 291 15.71 -39.25 -6.70
C LYS A 291 15.08 -38.33 -7.76
N THR A 292 15.43 -37.05 -7.74
CA THR A 292 14.94 -36.02 -8.67
C THR A 292 16.10 -35.14 -9.09
N GLY A 293 16.19 -34.78 -10.37
CA GLY A 293 17.19 -33.83 -10.86
C GLY A 293 16.67 -32.39 -10.95
N LEU A 294 17.52 -31.49 -11.43
CA LEU A 294 17.12 -30.14 -11.83
C LEU A 294 16.13 -30.20 -13.00
N SER A 295 15.09 -29.38 -12.93
CA SER A 295 14.12 -29.23 -14.02
C SER A 295 14.76 -28.52 -15.24
N LYS A 296 14.11 -28.66 -16.40
CA LYS A 296 14.56 -27.95 -17.62
C LYS A 296 14.56 -26.42 -17.41
N ASP A 297 13.54 -25.90 -16.75
CA ASP A 297 13.43 -24.46 -16.47
C ASP A 297 14.51 -23.97 -15.51
N GLN A 298 14.88 -24.79 -14.52
CA GLN A 298 15.98 -24.48 -13.60
C GLN A 298 17.33 -24.46 -14.32
N LYS A 299 17.60 -25.45 -15.19
CA LYS A 299 18.83 -25.47 -16.00
C LYS A 299 18.89 -24.29 -16.98
N ALA A 300 17.77 -23.95 -17.61
CA ALA A 300 17.66 -22.78 -18.49
C ALA A 300 17.87 -21.47 -17.73
N ALA A 301 17.32 -21.33 -16.52
CA ALA A 301 17.52 -20.16 -15.67
C ALA A 301 19.00 -20.01 -15.26
N LEU A 302 19.66 -21.10 -14.87
CA LEU A 302 21.09 -21.09 -14.54
C LEU A 302 21.95 -20.68 -15.75
N ALA A 303 21.66 -21.24 -16.93
CA ALA A 303 22.36 -20.89 -18.17
C ALA A 303 22.17 -19.41 -18.53
N HIS A 304 20.97 -18.88 -18.32
CA HIS A 304 20.68 -17.46 -18.53
C HIS A 304 21.49 -16.56 -17.58
N ILE A 305 21.52 -16.88 -16.28
CA ILE A 305 22.24 -16.10 -15.25
C ILE A 305 23.76 -16.12 -15.47
N CYS A 306 24.32 -17.23 -15.96
CA CYS A 306 25.76 -17.38 -16.19
C CYS A 306 26.24 -16.88 -17.56
N SER A 307 25.31 -16.43 -18.42
CA SER A 307 25.64 -15.96 -19.77
C SER A 307 26.29 -14.58 -19.75
N ALA A 308 26.96 -14.21 -20.85
CA ALA A 308 27.63 -12.93 -21.00
C ALA A 308 26.67 -11.72 -21.16
N GLU A 309 25.39 -11.97 -21.43
CA GLU A 309 24.44 -10.96 -21.90
C GLU A 309 23.67 -10.25 -20.78
N ASP A 310 23.78 -10.71 -19.53
CA ASP A 310 22.97 -10.18 -18.43
C ASP A 310 23.68 -9.08 -17.62
N LEU A 311 23.06 -8.59 -16.54
CA LEU A 311 23.65 -7.58 -15.65
C LEU A 311 24.55 -8.23 -14.58
N SER A 312 25.82 -7.82 -14.50
CA SER A 312 26.75 -8.35 -13.48
C SER A 312 26.32 -7.99 -12.06
N CYS A 313 25.74 -8.91 -11.31
CA CYS A 313 25.40 -8.69 -9.90
C CYS A 313 26.59 -9.13 -9.02
N TRP A 314 27.45 -8.16 -8.67
CA TRP A 314 28.44 -8.26 -7.59
C TRP A 314 28.47 -6.94 -6.83
#